data_AF-A0A8H3I4T2-F1
#
_entry.id   AF-A0A8H3I4T2-F1
#
_cell.length_a   1.000
_cell.length_b   1.000
_cell.length_c   1.000
_cell.angle_alpha   90.00
_cell.angle_beta   90.00
_cell.angle_gamma   90.00
#
_symmetry.space_group_name_H-M   'P 1'
#
loop_
_entity.id
_entity.type
_entity.pdbx_description
1 polymer ?
#
loop_
_entity_poly.entity_id
_entity_poly.type
_entity_poly.pdbx_seq_one_letter_code
_entity_poly.pdbx_strand_id
1 'polypeptide(L)'
;MVHQALDYLRRFKTDKIATDRFTPLFGQSTSKRLAFVRSHLRSAASKATSLTYDCIACKNNHPEAYWNVHAYVMPKQHNTINLCGFFWAAPRNRTEAQAEARAKSPGRISGAGRIQTKAGTIIREMLNLKTGMIKPKVLEQLKSQGEFMTILNSTKYMYLVEDVRAKRVNFAAQLTQEFDPEPVVEPGPGSVVESGSGSGVESLPRTKRPFWAIADSASDNKKSPAGKRPMGAPS
;
A
#
# COMPACT_ATOMS: atom_id res chain seq x y z
N MET A 1 2.21 -7.63 2.05
CA MET A 1 2.47 -6.49 2.97
C MET A 1 1.92 -6.72 4.36
N VAL A 2 0.63 -7.02 4.53
CA VAL A 2 0.02 -7.23 5.87
C VAL A 2 0.74 -8.32 6.68
N HIS A 3 1.17 -9.40 6.03
CA HIS A 3 1.98 -10.45 6.68
C HIS A 3 3.27 -9.91 7.32
N GLN A 4 3.95 -8.95 6.68
CA GLN A 4 5.18 -8.37 7.24
C GLN A 4 4.89 -7.55 8.50
N ALA A 5 3.79 -6.79 8.51
CA ALA A 5 3.34 -6.08 9.70
C ALA A 5 2.96 -7.06 10.83
N LEU A 6 2.30 -8.17 10.49
CA LEU A 6 1.99 -9.23 11.46
C LEU A 6 3.26 -9.89 12.01
N ASP A 7 4.25 -10.19 11.18
CA ASP A 7 5.53 -10.76 11.61
C ASP A 7 6.29 -9.78 12.51
N TYR A 8 6.34 -8.49 12.14
CA TYR A 8 6.86 -7.43 12.98
C TYR A 8 6.15 -7.41 14.34
N LEU A 9 4.81 -7.44 14.34
CA LEU A 9 4.04 -7.44 15.58
C LEU A 9 4.23 -8.72 16.41
N ARG A 10 4.59 -9.87 15.85
CA ARG A 10 4.81 -11.11 16.62
C ARG A 10 6.09 -11.07 17.45
N ARG A 11 7.07 -10.24 17.09
CA ARG A 11 8.35 -10.12 17.81
C ARG A 11 8.23 -9.42 19.16
N PHE A 12 7.10 -8.76 19.44
CA PHE A 12 6.81 -8.18 20.75
C PHE A 12 6.35 -9.24 21.74
N LYS A 13 7.19 -9.50 22.75
CA LYS A 13 6.77 -10.10 24.02
C LYS A 13 6.26 -8.99 24.94
N THR A 14 5.33 -9.33 25.82
CA THR A 14 4.53 -8.39 26.64
C THR A 14 5.34 -7.60 27.68
N ASP A 15 6.62 -7.93 27.82
CA ASP A 15 7.63 -7.40 28.73
C ASP A 15 8.62 -6.43 28.05
N LYS A 16 8.63 -6.31 26.71
CA LYS A 16 9.51 -5.36 26.00
C LYS A 16 8.77 -4.09 25.61
N ILE A 17 9.40 -2.96 25.95
CA ILE A 17 8.98 -1.59 25.70
C ILE A 17 8.59 -1.39 24.22
N ALA A 18 7.50 -0.66 24.05
CA ALA A 18 6.92 -0.25 22.79
C ALA A 18 7.97 0.36 21.84
N THR A 19 8.24 -0.29 20.71
CA THR A 19 9.20 0.23 19.71
C THR A 19 8.76 1.57 19.13
N ASP A 20 9.74 2.32 18.64
CA ASP A 20 9.64 3.59 17.90
C ASP A 20 8.54 3.66 16.84
N ARG A 21 8.07 2.53 16.28
CA ARG A 21 7.03 2.54 15.23
C ARG A 21 5.62 2.26 15.76
N PHE A 22 5.49 1.51 16.84
CA PHE A 22 4.16 1.17 17.38
C PHE A 22 3.60 2.32 18.21
N THR A 23 4.43 2.88 19.10
CA THR A 23 4.00 3.90 20.08
C THR A 23 3.45 5.16 19.43
N PRO A 24 4.09 5.75 18.40
CA PRO A 24 3.56 6.97 17.78
C PRO A 24 2.22 6.75 17.07
N LEU A 25 1.97 5.52 16.60
CA LEU A 25 0.75 5.18 15.91
C LEU A 25 -0.36 4.83 16.91
N PHE A 26 -0.11 3.86 17.79
CA PHE A 26 -1.15 3.26 18.61
C PHE A 26 -1.05 3.62 20.09
N GLY A 27 -0.07 4.41 20.53
CA GLY A 27 0.22 4.70 21.94
C GLY A 27 0.98 3.55 22.62
N GLN A 28 1.07 3.56 23.96
CA GLN A 28 1.81 2.54 24.70
C GLN A 28 1.41 1.09 24.32
N SER A 29 2.41 0.23 24.15
CA SER A 29 2.20 -1.17 23.79
C SER A 29 1.77 -2.00 25.01
N THR A 30 0.47 -2.14 25.20
CA THR A 30 -0.06 -3.13 26.15
C THR A 30 -0.37 -4.45 25.45
N SER A 31 -0.38 -5.56 26.17
CA SER A 31 -0.73 -6.89 25.65
C SER A 31 -2.09 -6.88 24.94
N LYS A 32 -3.08 -6.19 25.51
CA LYS A 32 -4.43 -6.04 24.94
C LYS A 32 -4.39 -5.28 23.61
N ARG A 33 -3.66 -4.16 23.54
CA ARG A 33 -3.55 -3.34 22.33
C ARG A 33 -2.81 -4.05 21.20
N LEU A 34 -1.71 -4.73 21.52
CA LEU A 34 -0.98 -5.55 20.56
C LEU A 34 -1.86 -6.70 20.02
N ALA A 35 -2.56 -7.42 20.91
CA ALA A 35 -3.48 -8.48 20.50
C ALA A 35 -4.61 -7.96 19.60
N PHE A 36 -5.15 -6.79 19.92
CA PHE A 36 -6.19 -6.13 19.13
C PHE A 36 -5.69 -5.76 17.72
N VAL A 37 -4.56 -5.06 17.60
CA VAL A 37 -3.98 -4.66 16.31
C VAL A 37 -3.62 -5.89 15.47
N ARG A 38 -3.03 -6.94 16.08
CA ARG A 38 -2.74 -8.22 15.42
C ARG A 38 -4.01 -8.88 14.88
N SER A 39 -5.08 -8.93 15.67
CA SER A 39 -6.37 -9.50 15.25
C SER A 39 -6.98 -8.73 14.07
N HIS A 40 -6.91 -7.40 14.10
CA HIS A 40 -7.37 -6.55 13.00
C HIS A 40 -6.59 -6.81 11.71
N LEU A 41 -5.25 -6.82 11.77
CA LEU A 41 -4.41 -7.08 10.60
C LEU A 41 -4.59 -8.50 10.04
N ARG A 42 -4.71 -9.53 10.90
CA ARG A 42 -4.98 -10.92 10.43
C ARG A 42 -6.26 -10.98 9.62
N SER A 43 -7.30 -10.33 10.10
CA SER A 43 -8.58 -10.31 9.41
C SER A 43 -8.57 -9.50 8.13
N ALA A 44 -7.79 -8.41 8.07
CA ALA A 44 -7.58 -7.69 6.82
C ALA A 44 -6.82 -8.55 5.81
N ALA A 45 -5.80 -9.28 6.25
CA ALA A 45 -5.04 -10.20 5.39
C ALA A 45 -5.91 -11.31 4.80
N SER A 46 -6.78 -11.94 5.61
CA SER A 46 -7.60 -13.06 5.16
C SER A 46 -8.71 -12.65 4.18
N LYS A 47 -9.18 -11.41 4.27
CA LYS A 47 -10.27 -10.90 3.43
C LYS A 47 -9.78 -10.28 2.12
N ALA A 48 -8.48 -10.03 1.98
CA ALA A 48 -8.01 -9.19 0.90
C ALA A 48 -8.33 -9.70 -0.51
N THR A 49 -8.31 -11.03 -0.65
CA THR A 49 -8.60 -11.76 -1.89
C THR A 49 -10.08 -12.10 -2.06
N SER A 50 -10.92 -11.90 -1.04
CA SER A 50 -12.33 -12.26 -1.06
C SER A 50 -13.28 -11.06 -1.23
N LEU A 51 -12.74 -9.86 -1.47
CA LEU A 51 -13.54 -8.65 -1.69
C LEU A 51 -13.86 -8.45 -3.16
N THR A 52 -14.99 -7.81 -3.38
CA THR A 52 -15.37 -7.27 -4.68
C THR A 52 -14.79 -5.87 -4.82
N TYR A 53 -14.17 -5.59 -5.96
CA TYR A 53 -13.64 -4.27 -6.29
C TYR A 53 -14.49 -3.67 -7.41
N ASP A 54 -15.20 -2.59 -7.10
CA ASP A 54 -16.02 -1.89 -8.08
C ASP A 54 -15.26 -0.66 -8.61
N CYS A 55 -14.88 -0.72 -9.88
CA CYS A 55 -14.12 0.33 -10.56
C CYS A 55 -15.02 1.41 -11.20
N ILE A 56 -16.34 1.25 -11.17
CA ILE A 56 -17.30 2.08 -11.90
C ILE A 56 -18.16 2.90 -10.93
N ALA A 57 -18.59 2.31 -9.81
CA ALA A 57 -19.49 2.93 -8.85
C ALA A 57 -19.03 4.33 -8.40
N CYS A 58 -17.73 4.54 -8.18
CA CYS A 58 -17.24 5.86 -7.79
C CYS A 58 -17.46 6.92 -8.87
N LYS A 59 -17.18 6.58 -10.13
CA LYS A 59 -17.36 7.50 -11.26
C LYS A 59 -18.83 7.84 -11.48
N ASN A 60 -19.72 6.86 -11.30
CA ASN A 60 -21.15 7.04 -11.52
C ASN A 60 -21.84 7.76 -10.35
N ASN A 61 -21.50 7.42 -9.11
CA ASN A 61 -22.20 7.93 -7.93
C ASN A 61 -21.58 9.21 -7.35
N HIS A 62 -20.28 9.45 -7.60
CA HIS A 62 -19.53 10.59 -7.06
C HIS A 62 -18.59 11.20 -8.13
N PRO A 63 -19.10 11.62 -9.29
CA PRO A 63 -18.29 12.14 -10.39
C PRO A 63 -17.43 13.36 -9.97
N GLU A 64 -17.93 14.20 -9.07
CA GLU A 64 -17.25 15.38 -8.53
C GLU A 64 -16.06 15.04 -7.62
N ALA A 65 -16.11 13.89 -6.95
CA ALA A 65 -15.08 13.42 -6.04
C ALA A 65 -14.13 12.40 -6.67
N TYR A 66 -14.45 11.89 -7.87
CA TYR A 66 -13.75 10.78 -8.52
C TYR A 66 -12.23 10.99 -8.58
N TRP A 67 -11.76 12.19 -8.95
CA TRP A 67 -10.33 12.47 -9.08
C TRP A 67 -9.61 12.77 -7.75
N ASN A 68 -10.35 12.99 -6.67
CA ASN A 68 -9.82 13.42 -5.37
C ASN A 68 -9.92 12.33 -4.29
N VAL A 69 -10.62 11.24 -4.57
CA VAL A 69 -10.81 10.11 -3.66
C VAL A 69 -10.02 8.91 -4.16
N HIS A 70 -9.40 8.17 -3.25
CA HIS A 70 -8.76 6.90 -3.60
C HIS A 70 -9.78 5.77 -3.71
N ALA A 71 -10.49 5.51 -2.62
CA ALA A 71 -11.53 4.51 -2.55
C ALA A 71 -12.46 4.82 -1.37
N TYR A 72 -13.64 4.21 -1.38
CA TYR A 72 -14.57 4.26 -0.27
C TYR A 72 -15.33 2.93 -0.15
N VAL A 73 -15.97 2.73 1.00
CA VAL A 73 -16.82 1.58 1.27
C VAL A 73 -18.19 2.07 1.71
N MET A 74 -19.25 1.45 1.20
CA MET A 74 -20.60 1.80 1.62
C MET A 74 -21.02 0.92 2.80
N PRO A 75 -21.69 1.47 3.84
CA PRO A 75 -22.12 0.69 5.00
C PRO A 75 -22.99 -0.52 4.66
N LYS A 76 -23.78 -0.45 3.58
CA LYS A 76 -24.69 -1.51 3.14
C LYS A 76 -24.02 -2.59 2.25
N GLN A 77 -22.77 -2.39 1.84
CA GLN A 77 -22.04 -3.29 0.94
C GLN A 77 -20.82 -3.87 1.66
N HIS A 78 -21.04 -4.88 2.49
CA HIS A 78 -20.05 -5.37 3.46
C HIS A 78 -18.79 -6.03 2.88
N ASN A 79 -18.72 -6.24 1.57
CA ASN A 79 -17.57 -6.84 0.88
C ASN A 79 -17.15 -6.11 -0.41
N THR A 80 -17.59 -4.87 -0.61
CA THR A 80 -17.28 -4.10 -1.82
C THR A 80 -16.40 -2.91 -1.48
N ILE A 81 -15.27 -2.77 -2.18
CA ILE A 81 -14.45 -1.57 -2.18
C ILE A 81 -14.66 -0.85 -3.51
N ASN A 82 -15.18 0.38 -3.44
CA ASN A 82 -15.38 1.22 -4.62
C ASN A 82 -14.10 2.01 -4.89
N LEU A 83 -13.45 1.74 -6.01
CA LEU A 83 -12.19 2.37 -6.42
C LEU A 83 -12.46 3.64 -7.24
N CYS A 84 -11.72 4.70 -6.96
CA CYS A 84 -11.87 6.01 -7.58
C CYS A 84 -10.60 6.42 -8.36
N GLY A 85 -10.65 7.55 -9.06
CA GLY A 85 -9.57 8.08 -9.91
C GLY A 85 -8.22 8.19 -9.21
N PHE A 86 -8.18 8.72 -7.98
CA PHE A 86 -6.92 8.96 -7.27
C PHE A 86 -6.21 7.66 -6.84
N PHE A 87 -6.93 6.54 -6.74
CA PHE A 87 -6.32 5.22 -6.52
C PHE A 87 -5.50 4.76 -7.73
N TRP A 88 -5.89 5.13 -8.94
CA TRP A 88 -5.17 4.74 -10.14
C TRP A 88 -3.85 5.49 -10.28
N ALA A 89 -3.83 6.77 -9.91
CA ALA A 89 -2.65 7.64 -9.87
C ALA A 89 -1.70 7.32 -8.70
N ALA A 90 -2.19 6.65 -7.65
CA ALA A 90 -1.36 6.26 -6.52
C ALA A 90 -0.24 5.28 -6.92
N PRO A 91 0.98 5.44 -6.39
CA PRO A 91 2.04 4.48 -6.65
C PRO A 91 1.68 3.11 -6.06
N ARG A 92 2.17 2.03 -6.69
CA ARG A 92 1.98 0.67 -6.15
C ARG A 92 2.64 0.53 -4.77
N ASN A 93 3.80 1.15 -4.58
CA ASN A 93 4.63 1.09 -3.39
C ASN A 93 5.18 2.49 -3.07
N ARG A 94 5.42 2.79 -1.78
CA ARG A 94 6.21 3.98 -1.38
C ARG A 94 7.69 3.66 -1.47
N THR A 95 8.48 4.66 -1.83
CA THR A 95 9.94 4.65 -1.62
C THR A 95 10.27 5.00 -0.15
N GLU A 96 11.44 4.58 0.35
CA GLU A 96 11.86 4.88 1.72
C GLU A 96 11.94 6.39 1.98
N ALA A 97 12.49 7.17 1.04
CA ALA A 97 12.56 8.63 1.16
C ALA A 97 11.18 9.25 1.44
N GLN A 98 10.11 8.70 0.85
CA GLN A 98 8.73 9.13 1.09
C GLN A 98 8.15 8.61 2.42
N ALA A 99 8.67 7.51 2.96
CA ALA A 99 8.27 6.98 4.27
C ALA A 99 8.98 7.73 5.41
N GLU A 100 10.29 7.94 5.29
CA GLU A 100 11.16 8.54 6.31
C GLU A 100 10.95 10.05 6.47
N ALA A 101 10.86 10.81 5.37
CA ALA A 101 10.52 12.24 5.41
C ALA A 101 9.22 12.50 6.19
N ARG A 102 8.34 11.50 6.24
CA ARG A 102 7.07 11.56 6.95
C ARG A 102 7.13 11.06 8.39
N ALA A 103 7.89 10.02 8.68
CA ALA A 103 8.14 9.59 10.06
C ALA A 103 8.78 10.73 10.89
N LYS A 104 9.60 11.57 10.24
CA LYS A 104 10.22 12.79 10.81
C LYS A 104 9.28 13.99 10.96
N SER A 105 8.00 13.90 10.57
CA SER A 105 7.02 15.03 10.64
C SER A 105 5.84 14.71 11.57
N PRO A 106 5.98 14.75 12.91
CA PRO A 106 5.01 14.19 13.85
C PRO A 106 3.68 14.98 13.99
N GLY A 107 3.58 16.19 13.42
CA GLY A 107 2.49 17.12 13.73
C GLY A 107 1.40 17.34 12.68
N ARG A 108 1.51 16.78 11.46
CA ARG A 108 0.59 17.10 10.35
C ARG A 108 -0.15 15.86 9.82
N ILE A 109 -1.08 15.36 10.64
CA ILE A 109 -2.00 14.27 10.24
C ILE A 109 -3.36 14.86 9.83
N SER A 110 -3.41 16.00 9.16
CA SER A 110 -4.66 16.59 8.64
C SER A 110 -4.78 16.42 7.11
N GLY A 111 -5.88 15.79 6.69
CA GLY A 111 -6.52 16.10 5.41
C GLY A 111 -5.98 15.43 4.15
N ALA A 112 -5.24 16.17 3.32
CA ALA A 112 -5.34 16.00 1.87
C ALA A 112 -4.02 15.67 1.14
N GLY A 113 -2.86 15.75 1.80
CA GLY A 113 -1.55 15.59 1.14
C GLY A 113 -0.90 14.21 1.28
N ARG A 114 -1.67 13.11 1.34
CA ARG A 114 -1.10 11.78 1.65
C ARG A 114 -0.81 11.01 0.36
N ILE A 115 0.46 10.72 0.08
CA ILE A 115 0.81 9.63 -0.86
C ILE A 115 0.35 8.33 -0.19
N GLN A 116 -0.85 7.88 -0.49
CA GLN A 116 -1.31 6.53 -0.18
C GLN A 116 -0.86 5.63 -1.31
N THR A 117 -0.29 4.49 -0.96
CA THR A 117 -0.07 3.46 -1.97
C THR A 117 -1.39 2.77 -2.29
N LYS A 118 -1.52 2.18 -3.49
CA LYS A 118 -2.71 1.39 -3.85
C LYS A 118 -3.05 0.37 -2.78
N ALA A 119 -2.05 -0.38 -2.34
CA ALA A 119 -2.27 -1.42 -1.36
C ALA A 119 -2.49 -0.87 0.07
N GLY A 120 -1.96 0.31 0.39
CA GLY A 120 -2.28 1.04 1.61
C GLY A 120 -3.74 1.48 1.67
N THR A 121 -4.27 2.03 0.58
CA THR A 121 -5.70 2.37 0.44
C THR A 121 -6.58 1.15 0.63
N ILE A 122 -6.25 0.03 -0.03
CA ILE A 122 -7.02 -1.23 0.11
C ILE A 122 -7.08 -1.69 1.56
N ILE A 123 -5.94 -1.70 2.27
CA ILE A 123 -5.89 -2.08 3.69
C ILE A 123 -6.73 -1.12 4.55
N ARG A 124 -6.66 0.18 4.27
CA ARG A 124 -7.45 1.19 4.99
C ARG A 124 -8.95 0.91 4.86
N GLU A 125 -9.43 0.69 3.65
CA GLU A 125 -10.85 0.42 3.39
C GLU A 125 -11.30 -0.95 3.94
N MET A 126 -10.44 -1.97 3.91
CA MET A 126 -10.71 -3.25 4.57
C MET A 126 -10.95 -3.11 6.06
N LEU A 127 -10.17 -2.24 6.71
CA LEU A 127 -10.31 -1.98 8.13
C LEU A 127 -11.59 -1.16 8.41
N ASN A 128 -11.98 -0.26 7.51
CA ASN A 128 -13.25 0.47 7.58
C ASN A 128 -14.46 -0.47 7.43
N LEU A 129 -14.41 -1.48 6.55
CA LEU A 129 -15.47 -2.50 6.46
C LEU A 129 -15.64 -3.26 7.78
N LYS A 130 -14.53 -3.47 8.52
CA LYS A 130 -14.53 -4.27 9.74
C LYS A 130 -14.90 -3.49 10.99
N THR A 131 -14.71 -2.17 11.07
CA THR A 131 -15.18 -1.40 12.23
C THR A 131 -16.70 -1.50 12.40
N GLY A 132 -17.44 -1.69 11.31
CA GLY A 132 -18.87 -2.05 11.36
C GLY A 132 -19.17 -3.49 11.84
N MET A 133 -18.16 -4.37 11.93
CA MET A 133 -18.26 -5.78 12.34
C MET A 133 -17.71 -6.07 13.74
N ILE A 134 -17.21 -5.08 14.48
CA ILE A 134 -16.70 -5.29 15.85
C ILE A 134 -17.89 -5.62 16.75
N LYS A 135 -17.85 -6.77 17.43
CA LYS A 135 -18.91 -7.20 18.36
C LYS A 135 -19.15 -6.09 19.41
N PRO A 136 -20.41 -5.74 19.73
CA PRO A 136 -20.75 -4.67 20.65
C PRO A 136 -20.04 -4.75 22.02
N LYS A 137 -19.84 -5.96 22.57
CA LYS A 137 -19.11 -6.15 23.84
C LYS A 137 -17.63 -5.72 23.78
N VAL A 138 -16.95 -5.99 22.67
CA VAL A 138 -15.54 -5.57 22.48
C VAL A 138 -15.48 -4.07 22.21
N LEU A 139 -16.47 -3.56 21.49
CA LEU A 139 -16.65 -2.14 21.22
C LEU A 139 -16.82 -1.34 22.53
N GLU A 140 -17.66 -1.82 23.46
CA GLU A 140 -17.86 -1.16 24.76
C GLU A 140 -16.62 -1.19 25.66
N GLN A 141 -15.93 -2.34 25.74
CA GLN A 141 -14.69 -2.45 26.53
C GLN A 141 -13.59 -1.50 26.07
N LEU A 142 -13.56 -1.14 24.78
CA LEU A 142 -12.58 -0.20 24.27
C LEU A 142 -13.04 1.25 24.39
N LYS A 143 -14.35 1.51 24.24
CA LYS A 143 -14.93 2.85 24.45
C LYS A 143 -14.64 3.38 25.86
N SER A 144 -14.70 2.52 26.88
CA SER A 144 -14.43 2.91 28.27
C SER A 144 -13.00 3.41 28.52
N GLN A 145 -12.07 3.20 27.57
CA GLN A 145 -10.66 3.59 27.72
C GLN A 145 -10.31 4.93 27.05
N GLY A 146 -11.24 5.62 26.38
CA GLY A 146 -10.99 6.91 25.70
C GLY A 146 -10.03 6.86 24.49
N GLU A 147 -9.22 5.81 24.38
CA GLU A 147 -8.23 5.57 23.32
C GLU A 147 -8.81 4.83 22.11
N PHE A 148 -10.12 4.57 22.09
CA PHE A 148 -10.78 3.74 21.10
C PHE A 148 -10.67 4.28 19.67
N MET A 149 -10.96 5.56 19.47
CA MET A 149 -10.88 6.22 18.15
C MET A 149 -9.44 6.24 17.63
N THR A 150 -8.48 6.26 18.54
CA THR A 150 -7.05 6.24 18.26
C THR A 150 -6.59 4.88 17.73
N ILE A 151 -7.17 3.77 18.19
CA ILE A 151 -6.79 2.40 17.78
C ILE A 151 -7.53 1.96 16.51
N LEU A 152 -8.73 2.48 16.25
CA LEU A 152 -9.53 2.13 15.06
C LEU A 152 -9.24 2.96 13.82
N ASN A 153 -8.36 3.95 13.90
CA ASN A 153 -8.02 4.76 12.75
C ASN A 153 -7.29 3.91 11.71
N SER A 154 -8.00 3.54 10.64
CA SER A 154 -7.52 2.72 9.53
C SER A 154 -6.26 3.28 8.86
N THR A 155 -6.06 4.59 8.92
CA THR A 155 -4.83 5.24 8.44
C THR A 155 -3.60 4.79 9.23
N LYS A 156 -3.71 4.54 10.53
CA LYS A 156 -2.57 4.14 11.36
C LYS A 156 -2.08 2.73 11.03
N TYR A 157 -3.01 1.82 10.72
CA TYR A 157 -2.66 0.50 10.22
C TYR A 157 -1.99 0.57 8.85
N MET A 158 -2.50 1.42 7.96
CA MET A 158 -1.85 1.67 6.67
C MET A 158 -0.40 2.11 6.87
N TYR A 159 -0.15 3.09 7.77
CA TYR A 159 1.21 3.54 8.07
C TYR A 159 2.10 2.45 8.63
N LEU A 160 1.61 1.66 9.60
CA LEU A 160 2.37 0.54 10.14
C LEU A 160 2.80 -0.44 9.04
N VAL A 161 1.88 -0.76 8.12
CA VAL A 161 2.15 -1.71 7.04
C VAL A 161 3.14 -1.14 6.01
N GLU A 162 3.00 0.13 5.65
CA GLU A 162 3.93 0.80 4.71
C GLU A 162 5.34 0.92 5.30
N ASP A 163 5.45 1.33 6.56
CA ASP A 163 6.73 1.58 7.24
C ASP A 163 7.51 0.27 7.51
N VAL A 164 6.83 -0.80 7.95
CA VAL A 164 7.45 -2.12 8.14
C VAL A 164 7.98 -2.67 6.82
N ARG A 165 7.28 -2.43 5.71
CA ARG A 165 7.72 -2.87 4.39
C ARG A 165 8.96 -2.12 3.92
N ALA A 166 8.95 -0.79 4.01
CA ALA A 166 10.02 0.06 3.50
C ALA A 166 11.39 -0.37 4.04
N LYS A 167 11.50 -0.56 5.37
CA LYS A 167 12.80 -0.94 5.97
C LYS A 167 13.25 -2.38 5.69
N ARG A 168 12.33 -3.29 5.34
CA ARG A 168 12.72 -4.67 4.97
C ARG A 168 13.40 -4.71 3.60
N VAL A 169 12.96 -3.87 2.66
CA VAL A 169 13.57 -3.77 1.33
C VAL A 169 15.03 -3.32 1.45
N ASN A 170 15.32 -2.41 2.39
CA ASN A 170 16.69 -1.93 2.60
C ASN A 170 17.59 -2.91 3.32
N PHE A 171 17.06 -3.68 4.27
CA PHE A 171 17.87 -4.76 4.85
C PHE A 171 18.29 -5.78 3.78
N ALA A 172 17.41 -6.08 2.83
CA ALA A 172 17.76 -6.93 1.68
C ALA A 172 18.77 -6.25 0.73
N ALA A 173 18.63 -4.93 0.49
CA ALA A 173 19.55 -4.18 -0.37
C ALA A 173 20.96 -3.98 0.25
N GLN A 174 21.04 -3.76 1.56
CA GLN A 174 22.31 -3.70 2.29
C GLN A 174 23.03 -5.05 2.25
N LEU A 175 22.30 -6.15 2.46
CA LEU A 175 22.86 -7.50 2.33
C LEU A 175 23.40 -7.79 0.92
N THR A 176 22.84 -7.17 -0.13
CA THR A 176 23.40 -7.31 -1.49
C THR A 176 24.59 -6.40 -1.77
N GLN A 177 24.81 -5.35 -0.98
CA GLN A 177 25.94 -4.43 -1.16
C GLN A 177 27.19 -4.90 -0.39
N GLU A 178 27.02 -5.75 0.62
CA GLU A 178 28.11 -6.25 1.46
C GLU A 178 28.77 -7.55 0.93
N PHE A 179 28.21 -8.12 -0.14
CA PHE A 179 28.95 -9.06 -0.99
C PHE A 179 29.73 -8.25 -2.03
N ASP A 180 30.86 -7.68 -1.61
CA ASP A 180 31.92 -7.40 -2.56
C ASP A 180 32.23 -8.72 -3.28
N PRO A 181 32.11 -8.81 -4.62
CA PRO A 181 32.58 -9.99 -5.31
C PRO A 181 34.05 -10.17 -4.93
N GLU A 182 34.41 -11.35 -4.42
CA GLU A 182 35.81 -11.67 -4.17
C GLU A 182 36.63 -11.19 -5.37
N PRO A 183 37.77 -10.51 -5.13
CA PRO A 183 38.59 -10.02 -6.20
C PRO A 183 38.83 -11.19 -7.15
N VAL A 184 38.39 -11.03 -8.40
CA VAL A 184 38.67 -11.98 -9.46
C VAL A 184 40.19 -12.06 -9.50
N VAL A 185 40.74 -13.13 -8.94
CA VAL A 185 42.16 -13.44 -9.04
C VAL A 185 42.39 -13.63 -10.51
N GLU A 186 42.95 -12.60 -11.16
CA GLU A 186 43.38 -12.72 -12.55
C GLU A 186 44.33 -13.93 -12.59
N PRO A 187 44.04 -14.94 -13.43
CA PRO A 187 44.96 -16.04 -13.62
C PRO A 187 46.26 -15.44 -14.15
N GLY A 188 47.31 -15.52 -13.33
CA GLY A 188 48.64 -15.10 -13.72
C GLY A 188 49.09 -15.80 -15.01
N PRO A 189 50.01 -15.21 -15.78
CA PRO A 189 50.49 -15.77 -17.04
C PRO A 189 51.28 -17.05 -16.77
N GLY A 190 50.59 -18.19 -16.78
CA GLY A 190 51.14 -19.51 -16.51
C GLY A 190 50.81 -20.47 -17.65
N SER A 191 51.83 -20.74 -18.46
CA SER A 191 52.03 -21.86 -19.38
C SER A 191 50.85 -22.37 -20.22
N VAL A 192 51.00 -22.11 -21.52
CA VAL A 192 50.41 -22.86 -22.63
C VAL A 192 50.71 -24.35 -22.44
N VAL A 193 49.67 -25.16 -22.22
CA VAL A 193 49.68 -26.58 -22.54
C VAL A 193 48.58 -26.82 -23.57
N GLU A 194 49.05 -27.06 -24.79
CA GLU A 194 48.28 -27.43 -25.96
C GLU A 194 47.90 -28.91 -25.86
N SER A 195 46.62 -29.25 -25.98
CA SER A 195 46.12 -30.48 -26.65
C SER A 195 44.61 -30.67 -26.45
N GLY A 196 43.90 -30.91 -27.56
CA GLY A 196 42.88 -31.96 -27.59
C GLY A 196 41.40 -31.57 -27.70
N SER A 197 41.00 -31.18 -28.92
CA SER A 197 39.89 -31.74 -29.72
C SER A 197 38.62 -32.29 -29.01
N GLY A 198 37.45 -31.72 -29.34
CA GLY A 198 36.15 -32.38 -29.16
C GLY A 198 34.92 -31.50 -29.40
N SER A 199 34.18 -31.82 -30.47
CA SER A 199 32.85 -31.32 -30.91
C SER A 199 31.92 -30.81 -29.79
N GLY A 200 31.18 -29.70 -29.92
CA GLY A 200 30.37 -29.32 -31.06
C GLY A 200 28.90 -29.69 -30.80
N VAL A 201 28.07 -28.71 -30.41
CA VAL A 201 26.62 -28.66 -30.73
C VAL A 201 26.03 -27.28 -30.41
N GLU A 202 25.60 -26.62 -31.49
CA GLU A 202 24.31 -25.95 -31.67
C GLU A 202 23.88 -24.77 -30.77
N SER A 203 24.08 -23.60 -31.35
CA SER A 203 23.43 -22.32 -31.05
C SER A 203 21.94 -22.34 -31.38
N LEU A 204 21.08 -21.99 -30.40
CA LEU A 204 19.70 -21.57 -30.66
C LEU A 204 19.54 -20.06 -30.49
N PRO A 205 18.79 -19.37 -31.36
CA PRO A 205 18.76 -17.92 -31.43
C PRO A 205 17.87 -17.27 -30.37
N ARG A 206 18.39 -16.15 -29.85
CA ARG A 206 17.63 -15.10 -29.15
C ARG A 206 16.47 -14.60 -30.02
N THR A 207 15.24 -14.77 -29.54
CA THR A 207 14.11 -13.94 -29.96
C THR A 207 13.73 -12.96 -28.85
N LYS A 208 14.18 -11.71 -29.01
CA LYS A 208 13.55 -10.52 -28.44
C LYS A 208 12.18 -10.34 -29.10
N ARG A 209 11.11 -10.18 -28.31
CA ARG A 209 10.03 -9.19 -28.57
C ARG A 209 9.31 -8.82 -27.26
N PRO A 210 9.23 -7.53 -26.91
CA PRO A 210 8.13 -6.98 -26.13
C PRO A 210 6.99 -6.58 -27.08
N PHE A 211 5.84 -7.25 -26.95
CA PHE A 211 4.52 -6.70 -27.28
C PHE A 211 4.04 -6.14 -25.93
N TRP A 212 3.70 -4.87 -25.70
CA TRP A 212 2.72 -4.03 -26.37
C TRP A 212 3.12 -2.55 -26.24
N ALA A 213 3.17 -1.83 -27.35
CA ALA A 213 3.19 -0.37 -27.42
C ALA A 213 2.58 0.06 -28.77
N ILE A 214 1.29 0.38 -28.79
CA ILE A 214 0.52 1.15 -29.81
C ILE A 214 -0.77 1.58 -29.07
N ALA A 215 -1.30 2.80 -29.08
CA ALA A 215 -1.04 4.01 -29.84
C ALA A 215 -1.52 5.23 -29.02
N ASP A 216 -0.80 6.33 -29.17
CA ASP A 216 -1.39 7.67 -29.19
C ASP A 216 -2.32 7.79 -30.41
N SER A 217 -3.50 8.34 -30.19
CA SER A 217 -4.25 9.02 -31.25
C SER A 217 -4.99 10.19 -30.62
N ALA A 218 -4.38 11.36 -30.77
CA ALA A 218 -5.10 12.61 -30.88
C ALA A 218 -6.08 12.52 -32.06
N SER A 219 -7.31 13.02 -31.91
CA SER A 219 -7.72 14.27 -32.53
C SER A 219 -9.21 14.56 -32.30
N ASP A 220 -9.50 15.85 -32.39
CA ASP A 220 -10.77 16.45 -32.83
C ASP A 220 -11.85 16.81 -31.79
N ASN A 221 -11.71 18.07 -31.35
CA ASN A 221 -12.63 19.16 -31.70
C ASN A 221 -14.10 18.75 -31.95
N LYS A 222 -14.97 19.07 -30.99
CA LYS A 222 -16.32 19.56 -31.33
C LYS A 222 -16.74 20.72 -30.44
N LYS A 223 -17.14 21.75 -31.17
CA LYS A 223 -17.44 23.14 -30.84
C LYS A 223 -18.94 23.27 -30.51
N SER A 224 -19.24 23.88 -29.35
CA SER A 224 -20.45 24.68 -29.00
C SER A 224 -21.86 24.01 -29.09
N PRO A 225 -22.94 24.57 -28.48
CA PRO A 225 -23.14 25.98 -28.11
C PRO A 225 -23.75 26.30 -26.74
N ALA A 226 -23.68 27.59 -26.43
CA ALA A 226 -24.35 28.30 -25.36
C ALA A 226 -25.87 28.10 -25.37
N GLY A 227 -26.43 27.74 -24.21
CA GLY A 227 -27.86 27.68 -23.93
C GLY A 227 -28.30 28.84 -23.01
N LYS A 228 -29.27 29.60 -23.51
CA LYS A 228 -29.84 30.84 -22.96
C LYS A 228 -30.55 30.67 -21.60
N ARG A 229 -30.52 31.73 -20.78
CA ARG A 229 -31.42 31.99 -19.64
C ARG A 229 -32.84 32.28 -20.12
N PRO A 230 -33.85 32.01 -19.28
CA PRO A 230 -35.00 32.90 -19.16
C PRO A 230 -35.05 33.55 -17.77
N MET A 231 -35.14 34.88 -17.75
CA MET A 231 -35.68 35.63 -16.61
C MET A 231 -37.19 35.46 -16.62
N GLY A 232 -37.78 35.21 -15.44
CA GLY A 232 -39.22 35.22 -15.24
C GLY A 232 -39.54 35.80 -13.87
N ALA A 233 -40.09 37.01 -13.88
CA ALA A 233 -40.88 37.66 -12.84
C ALA A 233 -41.77 38.69 -13.57
N PRO A 234 -42.85 39.23 -13.00
CA PRO A 234 -43.62 38.85 -11.81
C PRO A 234 -45.14 38.72 -12.10
N SER A 235 -45.92 38.34 -11.10
CA SER A 235 -47.32 38.76 -10.92
C SER A 235 -47.58 38.91 -9.42
#